data_AF-A0A6J8ETQ8-F1
#
_entry.id   AF-A0A6J8ETQ8-F1
#
_cell.length_a   1.000
_cell.length_b   1.000
_cell.length_c   1.000
_cell.angle_alpha   90.00
_cell.angle_beta   90.00
_cell.angle_gamma   90.00
#
_symmetry.space_group_name_H-M   'P 1'
#
loop_
_entity.id
_entity.type
_entity.pdbx_description
1 polymer ?
#
loop_
_entity_poly.entity_id
_entity_poly.type
_entity_poly.pdbx_seq_one_letter_code
_entity_poly.pdbx_strand_id
1 'polypeptide(L)'
;MQDSIGNEERWARECFEELKEDGLEVNEVTTDPDSSAYRAAEYAIVGCYCGDHTDCSLYSFVCSISRKSQSWIDKSAYLKRHNFEIELNENSENILRQCVNYRLGPGMLAKTAKSANSQKVEALNRSIRSTVPVNVTYARNFTGRVHTACHKVNHGTGNSIVILCEAAGSPIQPGTKVAKSLKN
;
A
#
# COMPACT_ATOMS: atom_id res chain seq x y z
N MET A 1 -7.39 -16.97 -18.05
CA MET A 1 -6.64 -15.84 -17.47
C MET A 1 -7.55 -14.63 -17.57
N GLN A 2 -7.89 -14.00 -16.45
CA GLN A 2 -8.71 -12.78 -16.45
C GLN A 2 -7.81 -11.60 -16.76
N ASP A 3 -8.01 -10.95 -17.90
CA ASP A 3 -7.34 -9.70 -18.23
C ASP A 3 -7.84 -8.61 -17.28
N SER A 4 -6.93 -8.16 -16.42
CA SER A 4 -7.18 -7.09 -15.45
C SER A 4 -6.93 -5.75 -16.15
N ILE A 5 -7.92 -4.85 -16.08
CA ILE A 5 -7.85 -3.46 -16.57
C ILE A 5 -6.57 -2.74 -16.07
N GLY A 6 -6.03 -3.10 -14.90
CA GLY A 6 -4.84 -2.48 -14.32
C GLY A 6 -3.47 -2.94 -14.86
N ASN A 7 -3.37 -3.52 -16.07
CA ASN A 7 -2.07 -3.84 -16.69
C ASN A 7 -1.71 -2.82 -17.78
N GLU A 8 -1.66 -1.55 -17.38
CA GLU A 8 -1.41 -0.39 -18.25
C GLU A 8 -0.12 -0.51 -19.07
N GLU A 9 0.92 -1.20 -18.57
CA GLU A 9 2.17 -1.46 -19.31
C GLU A 9 1.92 -2.27 -20.60
N ARG A 10 1.04 -3.29 -20.52
CA ARG A 10 0.68 -4.12 -21.67
C ARG A 10 -0.15 -3.32 -22.66
N TRP A 11 -1.15 -2.60 -22.17
CA TRP A 11 -2.03 -1.78 -23.03
C TRP A 11 -1.25 -0.67 -23.73
N ALA A 12 -0.34 0.01 -23.02
CA ALA A 12 0.54 1.01 -23.62
C ALA A 12 1.40 0.39 -24.74
N ARG A 13 1.99 -0.79 -24.51
CA ARG A 13 2.81 -1.49 -25.51
C ARG A 13 2.03 -1.88 -26.76
N GLU A 14 0.84 -2.44 -26.58
CA GLU A 14 -0.06 -2.80 -27.69
C GLU A 14 -0.45 -1.54 -28.48
N CYS A 15 -0.80 -0.44 -27.81
CA CYS A 15 -1.08 0.83 -28.48
C CYS A 15 0.13 1.43 -29.20
N PHE A 16 1.35 1.27 -28.67
CA PHE A 16 2.57 1.72 -29.36
C PHE A 16 2.84 0.94 -30.64
N GLU A 17 2.54 -0.36 -30.66
CA GLU A 17 2.68 -1.19 -31.86
C GLU A 17 1.66 -0.76 -32.93
N GLU A 18 0.41 -0.51 -32.56
CA GLU A 18 -0.62 0.03 -33.46
C GLU A 18 -0.25 1.41 -34.02
N LEU A 19 0.19 2.34 -33.16
CA LEU A 19 0.58 3.70 -33.58
C LEU A 19 1.80 3.69 -34.51
N LYS A 20 2.70 2.72 -34.35
CA LYS A 20 3.85 2.52 -35.23
C LYS A 20 3.44 1.98 -36.60
N GLU A 21 2.44 1.11 -36.66
CA GLU A 21 1.84 0.66 -37.93
C GLU A 21 1.15 1.82 -38.66
N ASP A 22 0.55 2.74 -37.92
CA ASP A 22 -0.07 3.97 -38.44
C ASP A 22 0.94 5.09 -38.79
N GLY A 23 2.24 4.86 -38.59
CA GLY A 23 3.31 5.80 -38.92
C GLY A 23 3.35 7.05 -38.02
N LEU A 24 2.74 6.97 -36.83
CA LEU A 24 2.74 8.04 -35.84
C LEU A 24 3.91 7.87 -34.86
N GLU A 25 4.76 8.88 -34.78
CA GLU A 25 5.90 8.89 -33.87
C GLU A 25 5.47 9.47 -32.51
N VAL A 26 5.48 8.62 -31.48
CA VAL A 26 5.06 8.97 -30.13
C VAL A 26 6.27 9.43 -29.32
N ASN A 27 6.28 10.71 -28.92
CA ASN A 27 7.42 11.32 -28.23
C ASN A 27 7.37 11.15 -26.69
N GLU A 28 6.18 11.06 -26.11
CA GLU A 28 6.00 10.93 -24.66
C GLU A 28 4.69 10.20 -24.35
N VAL A 29 4.71 9.34 -23.33
CA VAL A 29 3.52 8.63 -22.81
C VAL A 29 3.47 8.80 -21.30
N THR A 30 2.33 9.26 -20.81
CA THR A 30 2.05 9.40 -19.38
C THR A 30 1.10 8.28 -18.96
N THR A 31 1.55 7.42 -18.04
CA THR A 31 0.72 6.38 -17.42
C THR A 31 0.32 6.79 -16.00
N ASP A 32 -0.80 6.28 -15.48
CA ASP A 32 -1.26 6.63 -14.14
C ASP A 32 -0.28 6.08 -13.07
N PRO A 33 -0.13 6.71 -11.88
CA PRO A 33 0.89 6.35 -10.89
C PRO A 33 0.83 4.91 -10.34
N ASP A 34 -0.28 4.22 -10.57
CA ASP A 34 -0.49 2.81 -10.20
C ASP A 34 0.20 1.83 -11.18
N SER A 35 0.70 2.32 -12.31
CA SER A 35 1.45 1.56 -13.32
C SER A 35 2.89 1.29 -12.87
N SER A 36 3.07 0.28 -12.01
CA SER A 36 4.38 -0.31 -11.73
C SER A 36 5.47 0.63 -11.18
N ALA A 37 5.10 1.79 -10.61
CA ALA A 37 6.02 2.68 -9.88
C ALA A 37 6.84 1.95 -8.81
N TYR A 38 6.30 0.86 -8.24
CA TYR A 38 7.02 -0.02 -7.32
C TYR A 38 8.24 -0.73 -7.96
N ARG A 39 8.21 -1.03 -9.27
CA ARG A 39 9.34 -1.62 -10.00
C ARG A 39 10.46 -0.61 -10.18
N ALA A 40 10.12 0.63 -10.56
CA ALA A 40 11.11 1.70 -10.65
C ALA A 40 11.74 1.97 -9.27
N ALA A 41 10.93 1.94 -8.20
CA ALA A 41 11.42 1.99 -6.83
C ALA A 41 12.33 0.80 -6.46
N GLU A 42 12.03 -0.42 -6.91
CA GLU A 42 12.88 -1.59 -6.70
C GLU A 42 14.27 -1.40 -7.30
N TYR A 43 14.35 -1.01 -8.59
CA TYR A 43 15.62 -0.76 -9.27
C TYR A 43 16.40 0.37 -8.60
N ALA A 44 15.73 1.47 -8.26
CA ALA A 44 16.35 2.60 -7.58
C ALA A 44 16.86 2.24 -6.19
N ILE A 45 16.13 1.41 -5.41
CA ILE A 45 16.57 0.95 -4.09
C ILE A 45 17.82 0.09 -4.22
N VAL A 46 17.82 -0.90 -5.13
CA VAL A 46 18.96 -1.78 -5.36
C VAL A 46 20.18 -0.98 -5.81
N GLY A 47 20.03 -0.10 -6.81
CA GLY A 47 21.08 0.80 -7.26
C GLY A 47 21.62 1.68 -6.13
N CYS A 48 20.74 2.18 -5.27
CA CYS A 48 21.10 3.00 -4.13
C CYS A 48 21.95 2.25 -3.09
N TYR A 49 21.64 0.98 -2.83
CA TYR A 49 22.48 0.11 -1.98
C TYR A 49 23.82 -0.21 -2.62
N CYS A 50 23.89 -0.22 -3.96
CA CYS A 50 25.10 -0.38 -4.75
C CYS A 50 25.93 0.93 -4.90
N GLY A 51 25.44 2.05 -4.37
CA GLY A 51 26.08 3.36 -4.46
C GLY A 51 25.82 4.11 -5.77
N ASP A 52 24.91 3.64 -6.61
CA ASP A 52 24.35 4.39 -7.73
C ASP A 52 23.10 5.16 -7.28
N HIS A 53 23.13 6.48 -7.44
CA HIS A 53 22.09 7.39 -6.95
C HIS A 53 21.41 8.18 -8.06
N THR A 54 21.64 7.83 -9.33
CA THR A 54 21.04 8.47 -10.50
C THR A 54 19.51 8.52 -10.41
N ASP A 55 18.91 7.37 -10.11
CA ASP A 55 17.46 7.18 -10.07
C ASP A 55 16.81 7.51 -8.72
N CYS A 56 17.61 7.82 -7.70
CA CYS A 56 17.11 8.07 -6.35
C CYS A 56 16.20 9.30 -6.29
N SER A 57 16.52 10.36 -7.05
CA SER A 57 15.74 11.59 -7.07
C SER A 57 14.32 11.44 -7.63
N LEU A 58 14.10 10.45 -8.49
CA LEU A 58 12.83 10.20 -9.17
C LEU A 58 11.99 9.13 -8.46
N TYR A 59 12.65 8.06 -7.98
CA TYR A 59 11.94 6.84 -7.54
C TYR A 59 12.23 6.43 -6.09
N SER A 60 13.16 7.08 -5.40
CA SER A 60 13.45 6.78 -3.99
C SER A 60 12.63 7.66 -3.04
N PHE A 61 11.97 7.01 -2.08
CA PHE A 61 11.23 7.70 -1.00
C PHE A 61 12.13 8.17 0.15
N VAL A 62 13.38 7.68 0.21
CA VAL A 62 14.28 7.87 1.37
C VAL A 62 15.56 8.58 0.97
N CYS A 63 16.10 8.26 -0.21
CA CYS A 63 17.31 8.90 -0.72
C CYS A 63 16.93 10.02 -1.69
N SER A 64 17.00 11.27 -1.24
CA SER A 64 16.65 12.44 -2.05
C SER A 64 17.83 13.03 -2.84
N ILE A 65 18.92 12.29 -3.01
CA ILE A 65 20.22 12.84 -3.37
C ILE A 65 20.75 12.23 -4.65
N SER A 66 21.43 13.06 -5.46
CA SER A 66 22.08 12.71 -6.72
C SER A 66 23.60 12.52 -6.61
N ARG A 67 24.21 12.66 -5.42
CA ARG A 67 25.67 12.52 -5.17
C ARG A 67 25.98 11.55 -4.02
N LYS A 68 27.07 10.79 -4.12
CA LYS A 68 27.50 9.78 -3.12
C LYS A 68 27.70 10.32 -1.69
N SER A 69 28.17 11.56 -1.52
CA SER A 69 28.63 12.10 -0.22
C SER A 69 27.53 12.42 0.81
N GLN A 70 26.27 12.09 0.52
CA GLN A 70 25.14 12.26 1.45
C GLN A 70 24.16 11.08 1.38
N SER A 71 24.61 9.90 0.94
CA SER A 71 23.77 8.72 0.77
C SER A 71 22.93 8.44 2.03
N TRP A 72 21.76 7.83 1.88
CA TRP A 72 20.95 7.47 3.04
C TRP A 72 21.66 6.44 3.94
N ILE A 73 22.60 5.66 3.39
CA ILE A 73 23.48 4.74 4.13
C ILE A 73 24.37 5.53 5.09
N ASP A 74 24.97 6.64 4.63
CA ASP A 74 25.80 7.53 5.46
C ASP A 74 25.00 8.26 6.54
N LYS A 75 23.69 8.46 6.31
CA LYS A 75 22.75 9.03 7.28
C LYS A 75 22.18 7.98 8.24
N SER A 76 22.21 6.71 7.87
CA SER A 76 21.66 5.62 8.68
C SER A 76 22.50 5.42 9.93
N ALA A 77 21.89 5.62 11.10
CA ALA A 77 22.54 5.41 12.39
C ALA A 77 22.98 3.95 12.60
N TYR A 78 22.32 3.00 11.93
CA TYR A 78 22.63 1.58 12.02
C TYR A 78 23.73 1.17 11.03
N LEU A 79 23.56 1.48 9.74
CA LEU A 79 24.48 0.99 8.71
C LEU A 79 25.86 1.67 8.78
N LYS A 80 25.90 2.96 9.11
CA LYS A 80 27.16 3.70 9.28
C LYS A 80 28.06 3.10 10.37
N ARG A 81 27.47 2.59 11.46
CA ARG A 81 28.24 2.02 12.58
C ARG A 81 28.91 0.70 12.26
N HIS A 82 28.44 0.00 11.23
CA HIS A 82 28.90 -1.35 10.88
C HIS A 82 29.77 -1.38 9.62
N ASN A 83 30.22 -0.22 9.11
CA ASN A 83 30.94 -0.08 7.84
C ASN A 83 30.30 -0.94 6.74
N PHE A 84 28.99 -0.77 6.58
CA PHE A 84 28.19 -1.60 5.70
C PHE A 84 28.58 -1.37 4.25
N GLU A 85 29.22 -2.38 3.66
CA GLU A 85 29.57 -2.44 2.24
C GLU A 85 28.93 -3.69 1.64
N ILE A 86 28.25 -3.52 0.50
CA ILE A 86 27.72 -4.64 -0.27
C ILE A 86 28.71 -4.91 -1.40
N GLU A 87 29.26 -6.12 -1.43
CA GLU A 87 30.00 -6.58 -2.59
C GLU A 87 29.06 -6.73 -3.78
N LEU A 88 29.36 -5.99 -4.85
CA LEU A 88 28.63 -6.00 -6.11
C LEU A 88 28.87 -7.32 -6.84
N ASN A 89 28.08 -8.31 -6.48
CA ASN A 89 27.98 -9.56 -7.21
C ASN A 89 26.50 -9.82 -7.56
N GLU A 90 26.28 -10.59 -8.62
CA GLU A 90 24.93 -10.90 -9.12
C GLU A 90 24.07 -11.61 -8.06
N ASN A 91 24.70 -12.35 -7.15
CA ASN A 91 24.02 -13.04 -6.04
C ASN A 91 23.51 -12.05 -4.96
N SER A 92 24.31 -11.05 -4.58
CA SER A 92 23.96 -9.98 -3.63
C SER A 92 22.83 -9.13 -4.19
N GLU A 93 22.88 -8.81 -5.48
CA GLU A 93 21.83 -8.07 -6.15
C GLU A 93 20.50 -8.86 -6.12
N ASN A 94 20.55 -10.16 -6.42
CA ASN A 94 19.38 -11.03 -6.37
C ASN A 94 18.80 -11.15 -4.95
N ILE A 95 19.64 -11.27 -3.92
CA ILE A 95 19.19 -11.30 -2.52
C ILE A 95 18.53 -9.96 -2.14
N LEU A 96 19.13 -8.83 -2.50
CA LEU A 96 18.53 -7.51 -2.27
C LEU A 96 17.18 -7.38 -2.96
N ARG A 97 17.07 -7.78 -4.22
CA ARG A 97 15.80 -7.79 -4.96
C ARG A 97 14.76 -8.68 -4.28
N GLN A 98 15.15 -9.85 -3.77
CA GLN A 98 14.25 -10.70 -2.99
C GLN A 98 13.78 -10.03 -1.69
N CYS A 99 14.67 -9.35 -0.97
CA CYS A 99 14.31 -8.59 0.23
C CYS A 99 13.36 -7.42 -0.07
N VAL A 100 13.62 -6.69 -1.16
CA VAL A 100 12.75 -5.60 -1.61
C VAL A 100 11.40 -6.15 -2.02
N ASN A 101 11.34 -7.19 -2.84
CA ASN A 101 10.08 -7.84 -3.24
C ASN A 101 9.32 -8.47 -2.08
N TYR A 102 10.01 -8.95 -1.04
CA TYR A 102 9.35 -9.44 0.17
C TYR A 102 8.54 -8.34 0.85
N ARG A 103 8.96 -7.06 0.77
CA ARG A 103 8.26 -5.96 1.44
C ARG A 103 7.38 -5.12 0.50
N LEU A 104 7.89 -4.83 -0.69
CA LEU A 104 7.31 -3.96 -1.71
C LEU A 104 6.79 -4.74 -2.93
N GLY A 105 6.80 -6.07 -2.90
CA GLY A 105 6.23 -6.87 -3.98
C GLY A 105 4.71 -6.69 -4.09
N PRO A 106 4.11 -6.99 -5.24
CA PRO A 106 2.71 -6.67 -5.55
C PRO A 106 1.72 -7.31 -4.55
N GLY A 107 1.98 -8.54 -4.12
CA GLY A 107 1.14 -9.22 -3.12
C GLY A 107 1.18 -8.55 -1.74
N MET A 108 2.32 -7.95 -1.37
CA MET A 108 2.47 -7.24 -0.09
C MET A 108 1.97 -5.81 -0.16
N LEU A 109 2.12 -5.13 -1.31
CA LEU A 109 1.48 -3.85 -1.57
C LEU A 109 -0.04 -3.98 -1.53
N ALA A 110 -0.62 -5.01 -2.16
CA ALA A 110 -2.07 -5.26 -2.08
C ALA A 110 -2.56 -5.48 -0.64
N LYS A 111 -1.78 -6.18 0.19
CA LYS A 111 -2.07 -6.35 1.62
C LYS A 111 -1.93 -5.02 2.38
N THR A 112 -0.92 -4.24 2.07
CA THR A 112 -0.65 -2.93 2.71
C THR A 112 -1.74 -1.93 2.36
N ALA A 113 -2.14 -1.84 1.09
CA ALA A 113 -3.23 -1.00 0.60
C ALA A 113 -4.55 -1.32 1.30
N LYS A 114 -4.83 -2.61 1.51
CA LYS A 114 -6.03 -3.08 2.24
C LYS A 114 -5.87 -3.05 3.76
N SER A 115 -4.71 -2.61 4.27
CA SER A 115 -4.31 -2.72 5.68
C SER A 115 -4.55 -4.12 6.26
N ALA A 116 -4.47 -5.16 5.43
CA ALA A 116 -4.75 -6.55 5.76
C ALA A 116 -3.52 -7.21 6.43
N ASN A 117 -3.04 -6.59 7.50
CA ASN A 117 -1.98 -7.11 8.34
C ASN A 117 -2.57 -7.99 9.47
N SER A 118 -1.71 -8.77 10.12
CA SER A 118 -2.10 -9.64 11.25
C SER A 118 -2.79 -8.86 12.37
N GLN A 119 -2.32 -7.64 12.66
CA GLN A 119 -2.92 -6.77 13.68
C GLN A 119 -4.37 -6.40 13.36
N LYS A 120 -4.69 -6.12 12.09
CA LYS A 120 -6.05 -5.80 11.64
C LYS A 120 -6.96 -7.03 11.71
N VAL A 121 -6.44 -8.20 11.33
CA VAL A 121 -7.17 -9.47 11.46
C VAL A 121 -7.46 -9.79 12.93
N GLU A 122 -6.48 -9.61 13.81
CA GLU A 122 -6.68 -9.78 15.25
C GLU A 122 -7.69 -8.78 15.82
N ALA A 123 -7.62 -7.51 15.43
CA ALA A 123 -8.58 -6.50 15.86
C ALA A 123 -10.01 -6.85 15.42
N LEU A 124 -10.17 -7.35 14.18
CA LEU A 124 -11.45 -7.84 13.69
C LEU A 124 -11.94 -9.04 14.48
N ASN A 125 -11.09 -10.04 14.70
CA ASN A 125 -11.45 -11.24 15.46
C ASN A 125 -11.84 -10.91 16.91
N ARG A 126 -11.15 -9.96 17.56
CA ARG A 126 -11.53 -9.46 18.89
C ARG A 126 -12.90 -8.76 18.85
N SER A 127 -13.14 -7.90 17.85
CA SER A 127 -14.42 -7.21 17.66
C SER A 127 -15.57 -8.21 17.44
N ILE A 128 -15.37 -9.22 16.60
CA ILE A 128 -16.35 -10.28 16.35
C ILE A 128 -16.60 -11.06 17.64
N ARG A 129 -15.59 -11.50 18.37
CA ARG A 129 -15.78 -12.22 19.65
C ARG A 129 -16.53 -11.41 20.70
N SER A 130 -16.34 -10.09 20.72
CA SER A 130 -17.09 -9.19 21.61
C SER A 130 -18.55 -9.02 21.19
N THR A 131 -18.83 -9.08 19.88
CA THR A 131 -20.18 -8.87 19.33
C THR A 131 -20.93 -10.19 19.18
N VAL A 132 -20.24 -11.31 19.01
CA VAL A 132 -20.79 -12.65 18.91
C VAL A 132 -19.95 -13.56 19.82
N PRO A 133 -20.28 -13.59 21.12
CA PRO A 133 -19.62 -14.50 22.06
C PRO A 133 -19.85 -15.96 21.66
N VAL A 134 -18.83 -16.78 21.81
CA VAL A 134 -18.84 -18.20 21.39
C VAL A 134 -19.86 -19.05 22.13
N ASN A 135 -20.33 -18.60 23.29
CA ASN A 135 -21.31 -19.28 24.13
C ASN A 135 -22.76 -18.88 23.83
N VAL A 136 -23.02 -18.03 22.82
CA VAL A 136 -24.36 -17.54 22.48
C VAL A 136 -24.64 -17.74 20.99
N THR A 137 -25.76 -18.41 20.69
CA THR A 137 -26.21 -18.64 19.31
C THR A 137 -27.19 -17.55 18.86
N TYR A 138 -26.85 -16.83 17.79
CA TYR A 138 -27.66 -15.74 17.23
C TYR A 138 -28.33 -16.14 15.90
N ALA A 139 -29.28 -17.08 15.92
CA ALA A 139 -29.87 -17.64 14.70
C ALA A 139 -30.45 -16.60 13.71
N ARG A 140 -31.07 -15.52 14.21
CA ARG A 140 -31.74 -14.52 13.37
C ARG A 140 -30.87 -13.34 12.94
N ASN A 141 -29.87 -12.97 13.76
CA ASN A 141 -29.14 -11.71 13.61
C ASN A 141 -27.61 -11.85 13.66
N PHE A 142 -27.09 -13.08 13.58
CA PHE A 142 -25.65 -13.36 13.52
C PHE A 142 -24.96 -12.53 12.43
N THR A 143 -25.48 -12.61 11.20
CA THR A 143 -24.89 -11.94 10.04
C THR A 143 -24.81 -10.43 10.25
N GLY A 144 -25.89 -9.79 10.69
CA GLY A 144 -25.91 -8.35 10.99
C GLY A 144 -24.91 -7.97 12.09
N ARG A 145 -24.78 -8.79 13.14
CA ARG A 145 -23.80 -8.57 14.21
C ARG A 145 -22.36 -8.63 13.72
N VAL A 146 -22.03 -9.62 12.88
CA VAL A 146 -20.70 -9.74 12.29
C VAL A 146 -20.41 -8.55 11.36
N HIS A 147 -21.36 -8.15 10.51
CA HIS A 147 -21.19 -6.99 9.63
C HIS A 147 -20.98 -5.69 10.41
N THR A 148 -21.72 -5.47 11.50
CA THR A 148 -21.52 -4.31 12.37
C THR A 148 -20.12 -4.32 13.00
N ALA A 149 -19.63 -5.48 13.43
CA ALA A 149 -18.27 -5.61 13.97
C ALA A 149 -17.19 -5.27 12.91
N CYS A 150 -17.37 -5.73 11.67
CA CYS A 150 -16.50 -5.37 10.54
C CYS A 150 -16.55 -3.87 10.25
N HIS A 151 -17.75 -3.31 10.16
CA HIS A 151 -17.97 -1.90 9.82
C HIS A 151 -17.31 -0.97 10.85
N LYS A 152 -17.46 -1.29 12.14
CA LYS A 152 -16.85 -0.56 13.26
C LYS A 152 -15.32 -0.58 13.21
N VAL A 153 -14.71 -1.72 12.87
CA VAL A 153 -13.24 -1.86 12.79
C VAL A 153 -12.66 -1.10 11.59
N ASN A 154 -13.44 -0.92 10.53
CA ASN A 154 -13.00 -0.21 9.33
C ASN A 154 -13.17 1.31 9.44
N HIS A 155 -14.30 1.79 9.97
CA HIS A 155 -14.60 3.23 10.02
C HIS A 155 -14.30 3.87 11.38
N GLY A 156 -14.06 3.07 12.42
CA GLY A 156 -14.05 3.53 13.80
C GLY A 156 -15.48 3.64 14.38
N THR A 157 -15.60 3.62 15.70
CA THR A 157 -16.91 3.60 16.39
C THR A 157 -17.74 4.84 16.09
N GLY A 158 -17.13 6.03 16.17
CA GLY A 158 -17.82 7.30 15.97
C GLY A 158 -18.42 7.43 14.57
N ASN A 159 -17.57 7.30 13.55
CA ASN A 159 -18.01 7.36 12.15
C ASN A 159 -19.00 6.24 11.81
N SER A 160 -18.80 5.03 12.35
CA SER A 160 -19.74 3.94 12.14
C SER A 160 -21.15 4.28 12.64
N ILE A 161 -21.27 4.95 13.78
CA ILE A 161 -22.57 5.37 14.32
C ILE A 161 -23.19 6.44 13.42
N VAL A 162 -22.42 7.44 13.01
CA VAL A 162 -22.89 8.53 12.13
C VAL A 162 -23.44 7.96 10.82
N ILE A 163 -22.67 7.11 10.13
CA ILE A 163 -23.05 6.50 8.85
C ILE A 163 -24.31 5.63 8.99
N LEU A 164 -24.40 4.81 10.05
CA LEU A 164 -25.56 3.93 10.27
C LEU A 164 -26.82 4.73 10.61
N CYS A 165 -26.69 5.80 11.41
CA CYS A 165 -27.79 6.71 11.75
C CYS A 165 -28.32 7.43 10.50
N GLU A 166 -27.42 7.90 9.64
CA GLU A 166 -27.77 8.52 8.36
C GLU A 166 -28.49 7.52 7.44
N ALA A 167 -27.96 6.30 7.29
CA ALA A 167 -28.58 5.24 6.49
C ALA A 167 -29.96 4.78 7.04
N ALA A 168 -30.18 4.88 8.36
CA ALA A 168 -31.46 4.60 8.99
C ALA A 168 -32.47 5.75 8.88
N GLY A 169 -32.12 6.86 8.24
CA GLY A 169 -32.98 8.05 8.10
C GLY A 169 -33.06 8.93 9.35
N SER A 170 -32.14 8.74 10.31
CA SER A 170 -32.06 9.51 11.56
C SER A 170 -30.67 10.11 11.74
N PRO A 171 -30.27 11.08 10.89
CA PRO A 171 -28.92 11.63 10.92
C PRO A 171 -28.65 12.40 12.21
N ILE A 172 -27.43 12.25 12.73
CA ILE A 172 -26.99 13.00 13.91
C ILE A 172 -26.69 14.44 13.49
N GLN A 173 -27.43 15.39 14.07
CA GLN A 173 -27.29 16.81 13.74
C GLN A 173 -25.88 17.33 14.08
N PRO A 174 -25.20 18.02 13.14
CA PRO A 174 -23.90 18.63 13.38
C PRO A 174 -23.93 19.61 14.56
N GLY A 175 -22.84 19.70 15.32
CA GLY A 175 -22.69 20.67 16.42
C GLY A 175 -23.36 20.30 17.75
N THR A 176 -24.18 19.25 17.78
CA THR A 176 -24.74 18.70 19.03
C THR A 176 -23.66 18.13 19.95
N LYS A 177 -23.95 18.03 21.26
CA LYS A 177 -23.04 17.38 22.23
C LYS A 177 -22.68 15.96 21.81
N VAL A 178 -23.64 15.22 21.26
CA VAL A 178 -23.46 13.85 20.75
C VAL A 178 -22.51 13.85 19.55
N ALA A 179 -22.73 14.72 18.56
CA ALA A 179 -21.85 14.84 17.39
C ALA A 179 -20.40 15.19 17.78
N LYS A 180 -20.21 16.03 18.82
CA LYS A 180 -18.89 16.37 19.34
C LYS A 180 -18.22 15.18 20.02
N SER A 181 -18.97 14.42 20.82
CA SER A 181 -18.44 13.24 21.53
C SER A 181 -18.03 12.10 20.60
N LEU A 182 -18.65 11.98 19.41
CA LEU A 182 -18.35 10.92 18.44
C LEU A 182 -17.13 11.22 17.56
N LYS A 183 -16.61 12.46 17.57
CA LYS A 183 -15.41 12.86 16.82
C LYS A 183 -14.10 12.69 17.60
N ASN A 184 -14.19 12.37 18.90
CA ASN A 184 -13.06 12.16 19.79
C ASN A 184 -12.48 10.75 19.68
#